data_AF-A0A6I4U6W9-F1
#
_entry.id   AF-A0A6I4U6W9-F1
#
_cell.length_a   1.000
_cell.length_b   1.000
_cell.length_c   1.000
_cell.angle_alpha   90.00
_cell.angle_beta   90.00
_cell.angle_gamma   90.00
#
_symmetry.space_group_name_H-M   'P 1'
#
loop_
_entity.id
_entity.type
_entity.pdbx_description
1 polymer ?
#
loop_
_entity_poly.entity_id
_entity_poly.type
_entity_poly.pdbx_seq_one_letter_code
_entity_poly.pdbx_strand_id
1 'polypeptide(L)'
;MLTVILILAIVVILASLIVAALRRHDSNNYFDQDRQPFYAEPDKLVEGGLLYSQKNYEGNEEHTYTVTPAGEAGLRAWLREPTNDPGFLQANYAGIVDRHEPRDVAKGRRSIHLARKAEYERLEQLLINRPEWRYALAASRLGIRFERACLDFWNDVASEHSLDDPADETEE
;
A
#
# COMPACT_ATOMS: atom_id res chain seq x y z
N MET A 1 9.61 -56.26 10.39
CA MET A 1 9.87 -55.10 11.27
C MET A 1 10.85 -54.14 10.60
N LEU A 2 12.08 -54.57 10.29
CA LEU A 2 13.09 -53.73 9.60
C LEU A 2 12.60 -53.17 8.24
N THR A 3 11.95 -54.01 7.43
CA THR A 3 11.38 -53.62 6.13
C THR A 3 10.30 -52.55 6.24
N VAL A 4 9.42 -52.66 7.25
CA VAL A 4 8.35 -51.67 7.50
C VAL A 4 8.95 -50.33 7.94
N ILE A 5 9.98 -50.36 8.79
CA ILE A 5 10.70 -49.16 9.23
C ILE A 5 11.42 -48.49 8.05
N LEU A 6 12.04 -49.28 7.17
CA LEU A 6 12.71 -48.76 5.97
C LEU A 6 11.72 -48.08 5.02
N ILE A 7 10.56 -48.70 4.79
CA ILE A 7 9.49 -48.12 3.95
C ILE A 7 9.00 -46.80 4.55
N LEU A 8 8.75 -46.75 5.87
CA LEU A 8 8.34 -45.52 6.55
C LEU A 8 9.41 -44.41 6.44
N ALA A 9 10.68 -44.75 6.63
CA ALA A 9 11.79 -43.79 6.49
C ALA A 9 11.88 -43.24 5.06
N ILE A 10 11.75 -44.09 4.04
CA ILE A 10 11.77 -43.70 2.63
C ILE A 10 10.59 -42.76 2.32
N VAL A 11 9.39 -43.06 2.82
CA VAL A 11 8.20 -42.21 2.63
C VAL A 11 8.39 -40.84 3.27
N VAL A 12 8.93 -40.77 4.49
CA VAL A 12 9.19 -39.50 5.18
C VAL A 12 10.25 -38.66 4.46
N ILE A 13 11.32 -39.30 3.96
CA ILE A 13 12.37 -38.63 3.19
C ILE A 13 11.80 -38.10 1.87
N LEU A 14 11.03 -38.90 1.13
CA LEU A 14 10.36 -38.48 -0.11
C LEU A 14 9.39 -37.32 0.14
N ALA A 15 8.57 -37.40 1.18
CA ALA A 15 7.66 -36.31 1.54
C ALA A 15 8.42 -35.02 1.89
N SER A 16 9.53 -35.13 2.62
CA SER A 16 10.39 -33.98 2.98
C SER A 16 11.05 -33.37 1.74
N LEU A 17 11.53 -34.19 0.80
CA LEU A 17 12.11 -33.74 -0.46
C LEU A 17 11.05 -33.09 -1.36
N ILE A 18 9.84 -33.63 -1.42
CA ILE A 18 8.72 -33.04 -2.16
C ILE A 18 8.33 -31.70 -1.56
N VAL A 19 8.23 -31.58 -0.23
CA VAL A 19 7.93 -30.32 0.45
C VAL A 19 9.04 -29.28 0.23
N ALA A 20 10.31 -29.69 0.27
CA ALA A 20 11.43 -28.81 -0.03
C ALA A 20 11.44 -28.36 -1.50
N ALA A 21 11.14 -29.28 -2.43
CA ALA A 21 11.02 -28.99 -3.85
C ALA A 21 9.83 -28.07 -4.16
N LEU A 22 8.67 -28.31 -3.52
CA LEU A 22 7.49 -27.45 -3.60
C LEU A 22 7.77 -26.08 -3.01
N ARG A 23 8.41 -25.97 -1.84
CA ARG A 23 8.80 -24.67 -1.28
C ARG A 23 9.78 -23.93 -2.19
N ARG A 24 10.74 -24.63 -2.81
CA ARG A 24 11.69 -24.01 -3.74
C ARG A 24 11.02 -23.59 -5.05
N HIS A 25 10.07 -24.39 -5.55
CA HIS A 25 9.29 -24.07 -6.73
C HIS A 25 8.31 -22.93 -6.46
N ASP A 26 7.57 -22.94 -5.35
CA ASP A 26 6.67 -21.86 -4.93
C ASP A 26 7.43 -20.58 -4.58
N SER A 27 8.63 -20.69 -4.00
CA SER A 27 9.52 -19.53 -3.81
C SER A 27 10.04 -18.97 -5.14
N ASN A 28 10.01 -19.72 -6.24
CA ASN A 28 10.25 -19.16 -7.58
C ASN A 28 8.94 -18.69 -8.22
N ASN A 29 7.80 -19.35 -7.97
CA ASN A 29 6.49 -19.02 -8.54
C ASN A 29 5.81 -17.82 -7.88
N TYR A 30 6.16 -17.45 -6.64
CA TYR A 30 5.77 -16.16 -6.06
C TYR A 30 6.49 -14.98 -6.71
N PHE A 31 7.65 -15.24 -7.34
CA PHE A 31 8.46 -14.24 -8.02
C PHE A 31 8.20 -14.21 -9.53
N ASP A 32 7.48 -15.19 -10.07
CA ASP A 32 7.19 -15.27 -11.51
C ASP A 32 5.77 -14.82 -11.82
N GLN A 33 5.58 -13.50 -11.85
CA GLN A 33 4.59 -12.89 -12.72
C GLN A 33 5.31 -11.87 -13.59
N ASP A 34 5.48 -12.21 -14.87
CA ASP A 34 5.86 -11.43 -16.04
C ASP A 34 5.05 -10.12 -16.28
N ARG A 35 4.56 -9.47 -15.22
CA ARG A 35 3.87 -8.18 -15.21
C ARG A 35 4.07 -7.46 -13.88
N GLN A 36 5.26 -6.92 -13.61
CA GLN A 36 5.39 -5.94 -12.52
C GLN A 36 6.32 -4.80 -12.94
N PRO A 37 5.79 -3.69 -13.50
CA PRO A 37 6.50 -2.41 -13.52
C PRO A 37 7.10 -2.02 -12.15
N PHE A 38 6.62 -2.60 -11.06
CA PHE A 38 7.15 -2.45 -9.70
C PHE A 38 8.57 -3.01 -9.45
N TYR A 39 9.09 -3.96 -10.24
CA TYR A 39 10.47 -4.45 -10.06
C TYR A 39 11.51 -3.71 -10.89
N ALA A 40 11.11 -2.93 -11.91
CA ALA A 40 12.01 -2.06 -12.65
C ALA A 40 12.22 -0.70 -11.96
N GLU A 41 11.41 -0.38 -10.96
CA GLU A 41 11.50 0.86 -10.20
C GLU A 41 12.64 0.87 -9.17
N PRO A 42 12.90 -0.20 -8.39
CA PRO A 42 14.04 -0.26 -7.47
C PRO A 42 15.38 0.02 -8.15
N ASP A 43 15.65 -0.57 -9.31
CA ASP A 43 16.90 -0.33 -10.05
C ASP A 43 17.04 1.13 -10.47
N LYS A 44 15.97 1.76 -10.96
CA LYS A 44 15.97 3.19 -11.29
C LYS A 44 16.17 4.08 -10.06
N LEU A 45 15.64 3.66 -8.91
CA LEU A 45 15.86 4.35 -7.65
C LEU A 45 17.30 4.15 -7.14
N VAL A 46 17.93 3.01 -7.40
CA VAL A 46 19.36 2.76 -7.14
C VAL A 46 20.24 3.60 -8.07
N GLU A 47 19.95 3.62 -9.38
CA GLU A 47 20.61 4.49 -10.36
C GLU A 47 20.47 5.97 -10.00
N GLY A 48 19.29 6.36 -9.50
CA GLY A 48 19.01 7.71 -8.99
C GLY A 48 19.61 8.01 -7.60
N GLY A 49 20.29 7.06 -6.97
CA GLY A 49 20.91 7.21 -5.64
C GLY A 49 19.91 7.32 -4.48
N LEU A 50 18.64 7.01 -4.71
CA LEU A 50 17.56 7.03 -3.72
C LEU A 50 17.49 5.73 -2.90
N LEU A 51 17.96 4.61 -3.47
CA LEU A 51 18.12 3.33 -2.79
C LEU A 51 19.57 2.83 -2.90
N TYR A 52 19.98 2.02 -1.94
CA TYR A 52 21.22 1.25 -1.97
C TYR A 52 20.87 -0.24 -2.00
N SER A 53 21.35 -0.97 -3.02
CA SER A 53 21.22 -2.43 -3.10
C SER A 53 22.48 -3.09 -2.51
N GLN A 54 22.27 -4.04 -1.60
CA GLN A 54 23.38 -4.83 -1.07
C GLN A 54 23.70 -6.00 -2.02
N LYS A 55 24.96 -6.10 -2.46
CA LYS A 55 25.45 -7.27 -3.19
C LYS A 55 26.05 -8.26 -2.19
N ASN A 56 25.73 -9.53 -2.34
CA ASN A 56 26.32 -10.57 -1.50
C ASN A 56 27.81 -10.77 -1.84
N TYR A 57 28.53 -11.54 -1.02
CA TYR A 57 29.97 -11.82 -1.21
C TYR A 57 30.31 -12.47 -2.55
N GLU A 58 29.35 -13.14 -3.18
CA GLU A 58 29.50 -13.79 -4.49
C GLU A 58 29.17 -12.83 -5.66
N GLY A 59 28.83 -11.57 -5.36
CA GLY A 59 28.52 -10.54 -6.34
C GLY A 59 27.08 -10.57 -6.86
N ASN A 60 26.23 -11.46 -6.34
CA ASN A 60 24.82 -11.52 -6.69
C ASN A 60 24.05 -10.44 -5.91
N GLU A 61 23.12 -9.76 -6.59
CA GLU A 61 22.27 -8.75 -5.96
C GLU A 61 21.32 -9.42 -4.97
N GLU A 62 21.56 -9.15 -3.69
CA GLU A 62 20.58 -9.44 -2.66
C GLU A 62 19.48 -8.41 -2.89
N HIS A 63 18.23 -8.86 -3.11
CA HIS A 63 17.07 -7.99 -3.34
C HIS A 63 16.65 -7.28 -2.03
N THR A 64 17.63 -6.81 -1.27
CA THR A 64 17.52 -6.04 -0.04
C THR A 64 17.98 -4.62 -0.36
N TYR A 65 17.06 -3.68 -0.23
CA TYR A 65 17.30 -2.27 -0.48
C TYR A 65 17.28 -1.48 0.82
N THR A 66 18.25 -0.59 0.97
CA THR A 66 18.29 0.39 2.05
C THR A 66 18.01 1.76 1.47
N VAL A 67 17.04 2.49 2.04
CA VAL A 67 16.74 3.86 1.64
C VAL A 67 17.93 4.75 2.00
N THR A 68 18.41 5.54 1.03
CA THR A 68 19.51 6.48 1.27
C THR A 68 18.96 7.77 1.90
N PRO A 69 19.81 8.65 2.47
CA PRO A 69 19.38 9.97 2.91
C PRO A 69 18.72 10.81 1.79
N ALA A 70 19.18 10.65 0.54
CA ALA A 70 18.58 11.30 -0.62
C ALA A 70 17.20 10.70 -0.96
N GLY A 71 17.05 9.38 -0.85
CA GLY A 71 15.76 8.69 -0.96
C GLY A 71 14.76 9.15 0.10
N GLU A 72 15.21 9.29 1.35
CA GLU A 72 14.39 9.79 2.43
C GLU A 72 13.93 11.24 2.18
N ALA A 73 14.84 12.12 1.75
CA ALA A 73 14.51 13.50 1.40
C ALA A 73 13.54 13.58 0.21
N GLY A 74 13.72 12.73 -0.80
CA GLY A 74 12.82 12.62 -1.96
C GLY A 74 11.42 12.14 -1.56
N LEU A 75 11.34 11.11 -0.71
CA LEU A 75 10.09 10.62 -0.16
C LEU A 75 9.39 11.71 0.68
N ARG A 76 10.14 12.42 1.52
CA ARG A 76 9.63 13.55 2.32
C ARG A 76 9.08 14.67 1.45
N ALA A 77 9.73 15.00 0.34
CA ALA A 77 9.23 15.98 -0.63
C ALA A 77 7.94 15.50 -1.32
N TRP A 78 7.93 14.24 -1.77
CA TRP A 78 6.75 13.63 -2.42
C TRP A 78 5.53 13.58 -1.49
N LEU A 79 5.74 13.28 -0.21
CA LEU A 79 4.66 13.24 0.79
C LEU A 79 4.10 14.65 1.07
N ARG A 80 4.87 15.73 0.91
CA ARG A 80 4.35 17.10 1.12
C ARG A 80 3.47 17.61 -0.01
N GLU A 81 3.52 16.97 -1.19
CA GLU A 81 2.75 17.37 -2.37
C GLU A 81 1.26 16.96 -2.21
N PRO A 82 0.31 17.92 -2.15
CA PRO A 82 -1.10 17.64 -1.87
C PRO A 82 -1.79 16.74 -2.90
N THR A 83 -1.31 16.73 -4.15
CA THR A 83 -1.92 15.97 -5.25
C THR A 83 -1.53 14.50 -5.27
N ASN A 84 -0.42 14.12 -4.63
CA ASN A 84 -0.10 12.73 -4.42
C ASN A 84 -1.19 12.13 -3.51
N ASP A 85 -1.38 10.80 -3.51
CA ASP A 85 -2.33 10.14 -2.60
C ASP A 85 -1.63 9.45 -1.41
N PRO A 86 -0.99 10.21 -0.51
CA PRO A 86 -0.21 9.74 0.61
C PRO A 86 -1.08 9.34 1.81
N GLY A 87 -2.41 9.35 1.75
CA GLY A 87 -3.23 9.24 2.96
C GLY A 87 -2.89 8.04 3.85
N PHE A 88 -2.68 6.87 3.24
CA PHE A 88 -2.21 5.67 3.94
C PHE A 88 -0.69 5.64 4.16
N LEU A 89 0.10 6.29 3.30
CA LEU A 89 1.56 6.30 3.39
C LEU A 89 2.05 7.27 4.48
N GLN A 90 1.52 8.48 4.58
CA GLN A 90 1.82 9.43 5.65
C GLN A 90 1.45 8.88 7.03
N ALA A 91 0.30 8.21 7.16
CA ALA A 91 -0.11 7.58 8.41
C ALA A 91 0.84 6.43 8.82
N ASN A 92 1.22 5.57 7.87
CA ASN A 92 2.12 4.43 8.13
C ASN A 92 3.60 4.82 8.27
N TYR A 93 4.05 5.92 7.66
CA TYR A 93 5.46 6.36 7.65
C TYR A 93 5.68 7.67 8.43
N ALA A 94 4.84 7.96 9.42
CA ALA A 94 4.90 9.18 10.24
C ALA A 94 6.26 9.41 10.95
N GLY A 95 7.15 8.40 11.00
CA GLY A 95 8.52 8.52 11.50
C GLY A 95 9.55 9.11 10.53
N ILE A 96 9.21 9.31 9.25
CA ILE A 96 10.13 9.75 8.17
C ILE A 96 9.94 11.23 7.79
N VAL A 97 8.79 11.82 8.11
CA VAL A 97 8.40 13.18 7.74
C VAL A 97 8.12 13.97 9.02
N ASP A 98 8.29 15.30 8.99
CA ASP A 98 7.74 16.16 10.05
C ASP A 98 6.26 15.82 10.26
N ARG A 99 5.90 15.54 11.51
CA ARG A 99 4.56 15.11 11.94
C ARG A 99 3.53 16.12 11.43
N HIS A 100 2.94 15.86 10.27
CA HIS A 100 1.76 16.62 9.85
C HIS A 100 0.62 16.17 10.74
N GLU A 101 -0.06 17.14 11.35
CA GLU A 101 -1.19 16.87 12.21
C GLU A 101 -2.21 16.06 11.40
N PRO A 102 -2.56 14.81 11.79
CA PRO A 102 -3.42 13.93 11.01
C PRO A 102 -4.72 14.59 10.54
N ARG A 103 -5.23 15.55 11.31
CA ARG A 103 -6.38 16.36 10.97
C ARG A 103 -6.16 17.29 9.78
N ASP A 104 -4.98 17.87 9.60
CA ASP A 104 -4.69 18.75 8.46
C ASP A 104 -4.59 17.94 7.16
N VAL A 105 -4.05 16.72 7.24
CA VAL A 105 -4.10 15.74 6.14
C VAL A 105 -5.56 15.39 5.84
N ALA A 106 -6.35 15.05 6.86
CA ALA A 106 -7.75 14.69 6.70
C ALA A 106 -8.60 15.81 6.08
N LYS A 107 -8.40 17.08 6.49
CA LYS A 107 -9.06 18.26 5.88
C LYS A 107 -8.73 18.37 4.39
N GLY A 108 -7.46 18.22 4.02
CA GLY A 108 -7.02 18.24 2.62
C GLY A 108 -7.70 17.15 1.79
N ARG A 109 -7.70 15.92 2.32
CA ARG A 109 -8.30 14.73 1.65
C ARG A 109 -9.80 14.86 1.48
N ARG A 110 -10.51 15.37 2.49
CA ARG A 110 -11.96 15.56 2.44
C ARG A 110 -12.39 16.41 1.24
N SER A 111 -11.65 17.47 0.92
CA SER A 111 -11.97 18.33 -0.23
C SER A 111 -11.90 17.57 -1.57
N ILE A 112 -10.91 16.70 -1.74
CA ILE A 112 -10.70 15.89 -2.94
C ILE A 112 -11.83 14.87 -3.11
N HIS A 113 -12.15 14.14 -2.04
CA HIS A 113 -13.22 13.12 -2.08
C HIS A 113 -14.61 13.74 -2.26
N LEU A 114 -14.86 14.93 -1.70
CA LEU A 114 -16.09 15.69 -1.96
C LEU A 114 -16.21 16.06 -3.44
N ALA A 115 -15.14 16.56 -4.07
CA ALA A 115 -15.13 16.93 -5.47
C ALA A 115 -15.35 15.71 -6.38
N ARG A 116 -14.67 14.59 -6.12
CA ARG A 116 -14.85 13.34 -6.88
C ARG A 116 -16.25 12.77 -6.74
N LYS A 117 -16.80 12.76 -5.52
CA LYS A 117 -18.18 12.33 -5.26
C LYS A 117 -19.18 13.17 -6.08
N ALA A 118 -19.02 14.49 -6.09
CA ALA A 118 -19.89 15.38 -6.86
C ALA A 118 -19.84 15.09 -8.37
N GLU A 119 -18.66 14.77 -8.92
CA GLU A 119 -18.56 14.39 -10.34
C GLU A 119 -19.28 13.06 -10.62
N TYR A 120 -19.15 12.05 -9.76
CA TYR A 120 -19.90 10.80 -9.94
C TYR A 120 -21.42 10.99 -9.80
N GLU A 121 -21.89 11.88 -8.91
CA GLU A 121 -23.31 12.24 -8.80
C GLU A 121 -23.82 12.94 -10.05
N ARG A 122 -23.00 13.82 -10.66
CA ARG A 122 -23.31 14.45 -11.94
C ARG A 122 -23.40 13.41 -13.07
N LEU A 123 -22.47 12.45 -13.10
CA LEU A 123 -22.52 11.35 -14.06
C LEU A 123 -23.76 10.48 -13.88
N GLU A 124 -24.13 10.15 -12.63
CA GLU A 124 -25.36 9.41 -12.36
C GLU A 124 -26.59 10.14 -12.92
N GLN A 125 -26.71 11.45 -12.68
CA GLN A 125 -27.83 12.26 -13.19
C GLN A 125 -27.91 12.25 -14.72
N LEU A 126 -26.77 12.30 -15.41
CA LEU A 126 -26.73 12.24 -16.87
C LEU A 126 -27.08 10.87 -17.46
N LEU A 127 -26.83 9.81 -16.70
CA LEU A 127 -26.93 8.43 -17.19
C LEU A 127 -28.20 7.70 -16.73
N ILE A 128 -28.92 8.20 -15.72
CA ILE A 128 -30.05 7.49 -15.07
C ILE A 128 -31.17 7.10 -16.05
N ASN A 129 -31.42 7.93 -17.08
CA ASN A 129 -32.46 7.71 -18.09
C ASN A 129 -31.92 7.12 -19.41
N ARG A 130 -30.69 6.59 -19.40
CA ARG A 130 -30.01 6.07 -20.59
C ARG A 130 -29.67 4.59 -20.42
N PRO A 131 -30.61 3.67 -20.70
CA PRO A 131 -30.44 2.24 -20.45
C PRO A 131 -29.27 1.60 -21.21
N GLU A 132 -28.89 2.16 -22.35
CA GLU A 132 -27.72 1.76 -23.15
C GLU A 132 -26.38 2.01 -22.42
N TRP A 133 -26.37 2.89 -21.41
CA TRP A 133 -25.21 3.20 -20.57
C TRP A 133 -25.27 2.54 -19.18
N ARG A 134 -26.07 1.49 -19.00
CA ARG A 134 -26.30 0.85 -17.68
C ARG A 134 -25.02 0.49 -16.91
N TYR A 135 -23.93 0.12 -17.60
CA TYR A 135 -22.66 -0.18 -16.95
C TYR A 135 -21.89 1.07 -16.50
N ALA A 136 -21.94 2.16 -17.27
CA ALA A 136 -21.37 3.44 -16.87
C ALA A 136 -22.15 4.03 -15.67
N LEU A 137 -23.47 3.85 -15.65
CA LEU A 137 -24.30 4.19 -14.50
C LEU A 137 -23.92 3.36 -13.26
N ALA A 138 -23.72 2.04 -13.43
CA ALA A 138 -23.28 1.17 -12.34
C ALA A 138 -21.88 1.55 -11.81
N ALA A 139 -20.96 1.91 -12.70
CA ALA A 139 -19.63 2.39 -12.33
C ALA A 139 -19.70 3.72 -11.57
N SER A 140 -20.53 4.66 -12.02
CA SER A 140 -20.73 5.95 -11.33
C SER A 140 -21.28 5.73 -9.91
N ARG A 141 -22.27 4.86 -9.75
CA ARG A 141 -22.81 4.47 -8.43
C ARG A 141 -21.79 3.77 -7.54
N LEU A 142 -20.89 2.98 -8.10
CA LEU A 142 -19.78 2.40 -7.35
C LEU A 142 -18.83 3.51 -6.88
N GLY A 143 -18.49 4.46 -7.75
CA GLY A 143 -17.70 5.65 -7.42
C GLY A 143 -18.30 6.43 -6.25
N ILE A 144 -19.60 6.73 -6.27
CA ILE A 144 -20.30 7.42 -5.16
C ILE A 144 -20.13 6.67 -3.83
N ARG A 145 -20.29 5.34 -3.83
CA ARG A 145 -20.14 4.52 -2.62
C ARG A 145 -18.70 4.50 -2.11
N PHE A 146 -17.73 4.41 -3.02
CA PHE A 146 -16.32 4.44 -2.67
C PHE A 146 -15.93 5.78 -2.06
N GLU A 147 -16.28 6.90 -2.70
CA GLU A 147 -15.97 8.23 -2.18
C GLU A 147 -16.67 8.50 -0.84
N ARG A 148 -17.87 7.95 -0.61
CA ARG A 148 -18.52 8.01 0.71
C ARG A 148 -17.70 7.29 1.78
N ALA A 149 -17.26 6.06 1.52
CA ALA A 149 -16.45 5.32 2.47
C ALA A 149 -15.12 6.03 2.79
N CYS A 150 -14.48 6.64 1.79
CA CYS A 150 -13.30 7.47 2.00
C CYS A 150 -13.60 8.70 2.85
N LEU A 151 -14.72 9.40 2.59
CA LEU A 151 -15.14 10.55 3.39
C LEU A 151 -15.40 10.17 4.84
N ASP A 152 -16.09 9.04 5.07
CA ASP A 152 -16.36 8.54 6.42
C ASP A 152 -15.04 8.29 7.17
N PHE A 153 -14.11 7.54 6.57
CA PHE A 153 -12.77 7.32 7.12
C PHE A 153 -12.03 8.62 7.47
N TRP A 154 -11.98 9.59 6.55
CA TRP A 154 -11.26 10.85 6.81
C TRP A 154 -11.96 11.75 7.82
N ASN A 155 -13.29 11.69 7.92
CA ASN A 155 -14.03 12.38 8.97
C ASN A 155 -13.72 11.77 10.34
N ASP A 156 -13.63 10.45 10.43
CA ASP A 156 -13.27 9.74 11.66
C ASP A 156 -11.85 10.16 12.10
N VAL A 157 -10.87 10.11 11.20
CA VAL A 157 -9.48 10.58 11.47
C VAL A 157 -9.44 12.06 11.90
N ALA A 158 -10.26 12.92 11.31
CA ALA A 158 -10.32 14.33 11.70
C ALA A 158 -10.99 14.54 13.08
N SER A 159 -11.78 13.57 13.55
CA SER A 159 -12.52 13.63 14.81
C SER A 159 -11.82 12.94 15.97
N GLU A 160 -11.08 11.86 15.74
CA GLU A 160 -10.40 11.07 16.79
C GLU A 160 -9.39 11.91 17.60
N HIS A 161 -8.69 12.85 16.98
CA HIS A 161 -7.75 13.74 17.70
C HIS A 161 -8.39 14.90 18.47
N SER A 162 -9.71 15.07 18.41
CA SER A 162 -10.40 16.04 19.30
C SER A 162 -10.56 15.53 20.74
N LEU A 163 -10.24 14.27 21.02
CA LEU A 163 -10.38 13.64 22.34
C LEU A 163 -9.05 13.55 23.12
N ASP A 164 -7.91 13.85 22.50
CA ASP A 164 -6.57 13.79 23.12
C ASP A 164 -6.01 15.17 23.50
N ASP A 165 -6.82 16.24 23.40
CA ASP A 165 -6.45 17.54 23.98
C ASP A 165 -6.63 17.43 25.50
N PRO A 166 -5.54 17.43 26.31
CA PRO A 166 -5.71 17.43 27.75
C PRO A 166 -6.45 18.71 28.09
N ALA A 167 -7.68 18.56 28.60
CA ALA A 167 -8.37 19.64 29.26
C ALA A 167 -7.37 20.28 30.23
N ASP A 168 -7.09 21.54 29.93
CA ASP A 168 -6.37 22.50 30.75
C ASP A 168 -6.72 22.26 32.22
N GLU A 169 -5.87 21.50 32.91
CA GLU A 169 -5.78 21.51 34.36
C GLU A 169 -5.24 22.89 34.70
N THR A 170 -6.12 23.88 34.67
CA THR A 170 -5.84 25.16 35.32
C THR A 170 -5.77 24.89 36.81
N GLU A 171 -4.54 24.73 37.28
CA GLU A 171 -4.11 25.02 38.64
C GLU A 171 -4.60 26.42 39.05
N GLU A 172 -5.54 26.50 40.00
CA GLU A 172 -5.47 27.33 41.22
C GLU A 172 -6.61 27.01 42.20
#